data_AF-A0A2M9LWV7-F1
#
_entry.id   AF-A0A2M9LWV7-F1
#
_cell.length_a   1.000
_cell.length_b   1.000
_cell.length_c   1.000
_cell.angle_alpha   90.00
_cell.angle_beta   90.00
_cell.angle_gamma   90.00
#
_symmetry.space_group_name_H-M   'P 1'
#
loop_
_entity.id
_entity.type
_entity.pdbx_description
1 polymer ?
#
loop_
_entity_poly.entity_id
_entity_poly.type
_entity_poly.pdbx_seq_one_letter_code
_entity_poly.pdbx_strand_id
1 'polypeptide(L)'
;MPTDPYEDDLDDLPPAQPVHYAEQSLLGALLLEPQRLADIGDLDASQFGNHAHGALFQAMRTVPPPDPEIHHSDPTRLNTVLDAARPHAPGLTASYLHTLIQVCPWPRHAPTYARMIRADHARRTLLMHAERLAQTATDTTLPNPAASTLAQAETLGQFLDTLAGQFAPHPGSLPRTLVPDNSAGHSSEEALDEERLLLATATAHPAELKNMRWLQPSDFTLPLHATVWQCLTALVHNGEPVDPVTVLWEAQHRGLLTDGLDPGDLIALVSAPVGSPEYWGERVLQRALLACAFGVGTRIAAYAHDPANTPHQLITGSRRALADLTALRTRWQHSTALTPPAPRAPHSPAGSRAGPPPRVTPARARALR
;
A
#
# COMPACT_ATOMS: atom_id res chain seq x y z
N MET A 1 -43.42 -26.92 25.81
CA MET A 1 -41.97 -27.13 25.70
C MET A 1 -41.37 -25.76 25.39
N PRO A 2 -40.60 -25.15 26.29
CA PRO A 2 -39.89 -23.92 25.96
C PRO A 2 -38.74 -24.29 25.01
N THR A 3 -38.72 -23.69 23.83
CA THR A 3 -37.62 -23.75 22.86
C THR A 3 -36.41 -23.05 23.46
N ASP A 4 -35.26 -23.73 23.42
CA ASP A 4 -33.99 -23.25 23.94
C ASP A 4 -33.53 -22.03 23.11
N PRO A 5 -33.35 -20.84 23.70
CA PRO A 5 -33.03 -19.62 22.95
C PRO A 5 -31.60 -19.59 22.37
N TYR A 6 -30.89 -20.72 22.38
CA TYR A 6 -29.51 -20.86 21.89
C TYR A 6 -29.38 -21.81 20.68
N GLU A 7 -30.47 -22.38 20.15
CA GLU A 7 -30.41 -23.24 18.96
C GLU A 7 -30.40 -22.46 17.62
N ASP A 8 -30.68 -21.15 17.61
CA ASP A 8 -30.92 -20.36 16.40
C ASP A 8 -29.66 -19.66 15.81
N ASP A 9 -28.53 -19.66 16.53
CA ASP A 9 -27.32 -18.88 16.13
C ASP A 9 -26.27 -19.69 15.33
N LEU A 10 -26.44 -21.01 15.15
CA LEU A 10 -25.46 -21.85 14.42
C LEU A 10 -25.72 -21.95 12.91
N ASP A 11 -26.93 -21.63 12.44
CA ASP A 11 -27.33 -21.73 11.03
C ASP A 11 -26.92 -20.51 10.19
N ASP A 12 -26.38 -19.45 10.81
CA ASP A 12 -25.93 -18.22 10.16
C ASP A 12 -24.42 -18.22 9.77
N LEU A 13 -23.74 -19.37 9.88
CA LEU A 13 -22.35 -19.48 9.44
C LEU A 13 -22.27 -19.44 7.91
N PRO A 14 -21.45 -18.55 7.32
CA PRO A 14 -21.31 -18.48 5.87
C PRO A 14 -20.82 -19.83 5.33
N PRO A 15 -21.30 -20.25 4.14
CA PRO A 15 -20.94 -21.54 3.57
C PRO A 15 -19.42 -21.65 3.40
N ALA A 16 -18.89 -22.86 3.63
CA ALA A 16 -17.47 -23.12 3.53
C ALA A 16 -16.94 -22.75 2.13
N GLN A 17 -15.88 -21.94 2.11
CA GLN A 17 -15.26 -21.52 0.86
C GLN A 17 -14.60 -22.72 0.15
N PRO A 18 -14.47 -22.71 -1.20
CA PRO A 18 -13.86 -23.81 -1.96
C PRO A 18 -12.48 -24.25 -1.46
N VAL A 19 -11.67 -23.32 -0.94
CA VAL A 19 -10.35 -23.63 -0.36
C VAL A 19 -10.45 -24.59 0.83
N HIS A 20 -11.51 -24.51 1.63
CA HIS A 20 -11.70 -25.40 2.78
C HIS A 20 -11.74 -26.87 2.36
N TYR A 21 -12.47 -27.17 1.29
CA TYR A 21 -12.53 -28.53 0.73
C TYR A 21 -11.20 -28.95 0.10
N ALA A 22 -10.43 -28.01 -0.46
CA ALA A 22 -9.08 -28.29 -0.95
C ALA A 22 -8.12 -28.65 0.19
N GLU A 23 -8.18 -27.94 1.32
CA GLU A 23 -7.42 -28.27 2.52
C GLU A 23 -7.79 -29.65 3.06
N GLN A 24 -9.08 -29.94 3.18
CA GLN A 24 -9.55 -31.26 3.64
C GLN A 24 -9.06 -32.37 2.71
N SER A 25 -9.17 -32.16 1.39
CA SER A 25 -8.72 -33.12 0.38
C SER A 25 -7.22 -33.34 0.42
N LEU A 26 -6.43 -32.27 0.62
CA LEU A 26 -4.97 -32.39 0.76
C LEU A 26 -4.59 -33.17 2.00
N LEU A 27 -5.16 -32.82 3.16
CA LEU A 27 -4.85 -33.49 4.42
C LEU A 27 -5.25 -34.97 4.38
N GLY A 28 -6.43 -35.28 3.84
CA GLY A 28 -6.86 -36.67 3.63
C GLY A 28 -5.92 -37.43 2.68
N ALA A 29 -5.47 -36.80 1.59
CA ALA A 29 -4.50 -37.39 0.68
C ALA A 29 -3.15 -37.71 1.35
N LEU A 30 -2.67 -36.83 2.23
CA LEU A 30 -1.40 -37.01 2.96
C LEU A 30 -1.51 -38.01 4.12
N LEU A 31 -2.70 -38.16 4.71
CA LEU A 31 -2.98 -39.24 5.67
C LEU A 31 -2.98 -40.61 4.98
N LEU A 32 -3.59 -40.70 3.79
CA LEU A 32 -3.65 -41.92 2.99
C LEU A 32 -2.28 -42.30 2.41
N GLU A 33 -1.60 -41.34 1.79
CA GLU A 33 -0.33 -41.56 1.08
C GLU A 33 0.74 -40.54 1.55
N PRO A 34 1.40 -40.76 2.70
CA PRO A 34 2.37 -39.82 3.29
C PRO A 34 3.53 -39.46 2.38
N GLN A 35 3.94 -40.39 1.51
CA GLN A 35 4.99 -40.19 0.51
C GLN A 35 4.74 -39.01 -0.46
N ARG A 36 3.47 -38.64 -0.68
CA ARG A 36 3.10 -37.50 -1.53
C ARG A 36 3.49 -36.15 -0.95
N LEU A 37 3.94 -36.11 0.31
CA LEU A 37 4.50 -34.90 0.90
C LEU A 37 5.73 -34.39 0.12
N ALA A 38 6.42 -35.26 -0.62
CA ALA A 38 7.48 -34.86 -1.54
C ALA A 38 6.97 -34.15 -2.82
N ASP A 39 5.73 -34.44 -3.25
CA ASP A 39 5.18 -33.98 -4.54
C ASP A 39 4.51 -32.61 -4.46
N ILE A 40 4.19 -32.13 -3.25
CA ILE A 40 3.40 -30.91 -3.06
C ILE A 40 4.23 -29.62 -3.21
N GLY A 41 5.57 -29.69 -3.14
CA GLY A 41 6.49 -28.54 -3.19
C GLY A 41 6.55 -27.72 -1.89
N ASP A 42 6.96 -26.45 -1.98
CA ASP A 42 7.07 -25.53 -0.85
C ASP A 42 5.69 -25.03 -0.37
N LEU A 43 4.97 -25.88 0.36
CA LEU A 43 3.75 -25.52 1.08
C LEU A 43 4.09 -25.45 2.57
N ASP A 44 3.77 -24.33 3.20
CA ASP A 44 3.91 -24.12 4.65
C ASP A 44 2.54 -24.11 5.34
N ALA A 45 2.49 -24.50 6.62
CA ALA A 45 1.23 -24.52 7.36
C ALA A 45 0.58 -23.16 7.56
N SER A 46 1.35 -22.07 7.58
CA SER A 46 0.79 -20.71 7.64
C SER A 46 -0.07 -20.36 6.43
N GLN A 47 0.04 -21.15 5.35
CA GLN A 47 -0.73 -20.95 4.12
C GLN A 47 -2.15 -21.53 4.21
N PHE A 48 -2.46 -22.35 5.21
CA PHE A 48 -3.83 -22.81 5.45
C PHE A 48 -4.68 -21.67 6.01
N GLY A 49 -5.92 -21.53 5.53
CA GLY A 49 -6.92 -20.62 6.08
C GLY A 49 -7.45 -21.13 7.43
N ASN A 50 -7.56 -22.45 7.61
CA ASN A 50 -7.92 -23.04 8.89
C ASN A 50 -6.66 -23.37 9.72
N HIS A 51 -6.56 -22.77 10.91
CA HIS A 51 -5.42 -22.97 11.82
C HIS A 51 -5.22 -24.44 12.23
N ALA A 52 -6.30 -25.18 12.47
CA ALA A 52 -6.23 -26.60 12.84
C ALA A 52 -5.70 -27.46 11.67
N HIS A 53 -6.07 -27.12 10.43
CA HIS A 53 -5.51 -27.76 9.24
C HIS A 53 -4.01 -27.49 9.09
N GLY A 54 -3.58 -26.25 9.33
CA GLY A 54 -2.16 -25.89 9.35
C GLY A 54 -1.37 -26.67 10.42
N ALA A 55 -1.88 -26.71 11.65
CA ALA A 55 -1.25 -27.47 12.74
C ALA A 55 -1.12 -28.97 12.41
N LEU A 56 -2.17 -29.55 11.83
CA LEU A 56 -2.17 -30.93 11.38
C LEU A 56 -1.17 -31.17 10.23
N PHE A 57 -1.08 -30.25 9.28
CA PHE A 57 -0.09 -30.31 8.21
C PHE A 57 1.34 -30.23 8.74
N GLN A 58 1.64 -29.35 9.70
CA GLN A 58 2.98 -29.33 10.32
C GLN A 58 3.30 -30.65 11.02
N ALA A 59 2.35 -31.23 11.75
CA ALA A 59 2.53 -32.53 12.38
C ALA A 59 2.86 -33.63 11.34
N MET A 60 2.21 -33.61 10.17
CA MET A 60 2.54 -34.56 9.09
C MET A 60 3.94 -34.36 8.53
N ARG A 61 4.45 -33.12 8.49
CA ARG A 61 5.83 -32.82 8.02
C ARG A 61 6.89 -33.26 9.02
N THR A 62 6.60 -33.21 10.32
CA THR A 62 7.56 -33.58 11.38
C THR A 62 7.60 -35.07 11.66
N VAL A 63 6.46 -35.77 11.50
CA VAL A 63 6.38 -37.22 11.73
C VAL A 63 6.91 -37.97 10.50
N PRO A 64 8.06 -38.69 10.60
CA PRO A 64 8.73 -39.31 9.47
C PRO A 64 7.81 -40.31 8.75
N PRO A 65 7.78 -40.34 7.41
CA PRO A 65 6.92 -41.25 6.67
C PRO A 65 7.27 -42.70 7.02
N PRO A 66 6.29 -43.57 7.27
CA PRO A 66 6.52 -44.99 7.49
C PRO A 66 7.00 -45.64 6.20
N ASP A 67 7.63 -46.79 6.32
CA ASP A 67 7.96 -47.63 5.17
C ASP A 67 6.67 -47.94 4.38
N PRO A 68 6.64 -47.70 3.05
CA PRO A 68 5.44 -47.90 2.22
C PRO A 68 4.81 -49.30 2.36
N GLU A 69 5.61 -50.34 2.67
CA GLU A 69 5.11 -51.70 2.91
C GLU A 69 4.33 -51.85 4.23
N ILE A 70 4.58 -50.99 5.24
CA ILE A 70 4.02 -51.06 6.60
C ILE A 70 2.79 -50.14 6.76
N HIS A 71 2.73 -49.03 6.02
CA HIS A 71 1.70 -47.99 6.17
C HIS A 71 0.27 -48.49 5.96
N HIS A 72 0.07 -49.51 5.13
CA HIS A 72 -1.27 -50.07 4.85
C HIS A 72 -1.89 -50.81 6.04
N SER A 73 -1.09 -51.20 7.05
CA SER A 73 -1.54 -52.07 8.15
C SER A 73 -1.40 -51.44 9.53
N ASP A 74 -0.76 -50.26 9.67
CA ASP A 74 -0.43 -49.70 10.98
C ASP A 74 -1.19 -48.40 11.31
N PRO A 75 -2.24 -48.45 12.17
CA PRO A 75 -2.98 -47.27 12.61
C PRO A 75 -2.18 -46.38 13.58
N THR A 76 -0.99 -46.77 14.03
CA THR A 76 -0.23 -46.01 15.03
C THR A 76 0.20 -44.63 14.54
N ARG A 77 0.54 -44.48 13.26
CA ARG A 77 0.93 -43.18 12.67
C ARG A 77 -0.17 -42.13 12.82
N LEU A 78 -1.44 -42.50 12.57
CA LEU A 78 -2.57 -41.58 12.69
C LEU A 78 -2.66 -41.00 14.11
N ASN A 79 -2.48 -41.84 15.12
CA ASN A 79 -2.44 -41.42 16.52
C ASN A 79 -1.20 -40.57 16.81
N THR A 80 -0.03 -40.94 16.29
CA THR A 80 1.21 -40.14 16.44
C THR A 80 1.08 -38.74 15.83
N VAL A 81 0.50 -38.62 14.63
CA VAL A 81 0.25 -37.33 13.97
C VAL A 81 -0.76 -36.52 14.77
N LEU A 82 -1.83 -37.16 15.26
CA LEU A 82 -2.83 -36.50 16.10
C LEU A 82 -2.22 -35.96 17.40
N ASP A 83 -1.42 -36.77 18.10
CA ASP A 83 -0.76 -36.39 19.35
C ASP A 83 0.27 -35.27 19.13
N ALA A 84 0.95 -35.25 17.97
CA ALA A 84 1.84 -34.16 17.60
C ALA A 84 1.09 -32.85 17.24
N ALA A 85 -0.12 -32.94 16.68
CA ALA A 85 -0.93 -31.77 16.30
C ALA A 85 -1.70 -31.14 17.47
N ARG A 86 -2.15 -31.97 18.43
CA ARG A 86 -2.99 -31.57 19.57
C ARG A 86 -2.50 -30.37 20.38
N PRO A 87 -1.20 -30.20 20.68
CA PRO A 87 -0.70 -29.03 21.41
C PRO A 87 -1.04 -27.69 20.73
N HIS A 88 -1.18 -27.69 19.40
CA HIS A 88 -1.46 -26.49 18.59
C HIS A 88 -2.91 -26.44 18.11
N ALA A 89 -3.65 -27.54 18.22
CA ALA A 89 -5.04 -27.65 17.81
C ALA A 89 -5.79 -28.67 18.70
N PRO A 90 -6.23 -28.28 19.91
CA PRO A 90 -6.79 -29.20 20.91
C PRO A 90 -8.13 -29.81 20.49
N GLY A 91 -8.85 -29.16 19.56
CA GLY A 91 -10.13 -29.65 19.02
C GLY A 91 -10.00 -30.78 17.99
N LEU A 92 -8.79 -31.18 17.59
CA LEU A 92 -8.60 -32.28 16.64
C LEU A 92 -8.90 -33.64 17.31
N THR A 93 -9.74 -34.43 16.65
CA THR A 93 -10.14 -35.77 17.09
C THR A 93 -9.75 -36.83 16.06
N ALA A 94 -9.57 -38.06 16.52
CA ALA A 94 -9.32 -39.18 15.61
C ALA A 94 -10.48 -39.38 14.61
N SER A 95 -11.73 -39.11 15.02
CA SER A 95 -12.89 -39.16 14.12
C SER A 95 -12.80 -38.11 13.01
N TYR A 96 -12.36 -36.89 13.32
CA TYR A 96 -12.17 -35.85 12.30
C TYR A 96 -11.10 -36.24 11.28
N LEU A 97 -9.99 -36.83 11.71
CA LEU A 97 -8.95 -37.34 10.80
C LEU A 97 -9.50 -38.44 9.87
N HIS A 98 -10.35 -39.34 10.36
CA HIS A 98 -11.03 -40.32 9.52
C HIS A 98 -12.00 -39.65 8.53
N THR A 99 -12.70 -38.59 8.93
CA THR A 99 -13.52 -37.80 8.00
C THR A 99 -12.68 -37.18 6.88
N LEU A 100 -11.50 -36.62 7.19
CA LEU A 100 -10.59 -36.07 6.17
C LEU A 100 -10.17 -37.14 5.15
N ILE A 101 -9.85 -38.34 5.64
CA ILE A 101 -9.53 -39.50 4.79
C ILE A 101 -10.71 -39.85 3.87
N GLN A 102 -11.94 -39.88 4.40
CA GLN A 102 -13.15 -40.23 3.64
C GLN A 102 -13.54 -39.18 2.59
N VAL A 103 -13.31 -37.89 2.88
CA VAL A 103 -13.67 -36.78 1.99
C VAL A 103 -12.65 -36.62 0.86
N CYS A 104 -11.42 -37.11 1.00
CA CYS A 104 -10.39 -37.05 -0.03
C CYS A 104 -10.81 -37.79 -1.30
N PRO A 105 -11.05 -37.09 -2.45
CA PRO A 105 -11.53 -37.75 -3.65
C PRO A 105 -10.45 -38.59 -4.34
N TRP A 106 -9.24 -38.02 -4.52
CA TRP A 106 -8.14 -38.66 -5.24
C TRP A 106 -6.80 -38.24 -4.62
N PRO A 107 -6.11 -39.13 -3.87
CA PRO A 107 -4.84 -38.78 -3.23
C PRO A 107 -3.77 -38.29 -4.23
N ARG A 108 -3.76 -38.86 -5.44
CA ARG A 108 -2.88 -38.44 -6.54
C ARG A 108 -3.00 -36.98 -6.97
N HIS A 109 -4.08 -36.29 -6.61
CA HIS A 109 -4.26 -34.86 -6.92
C HIS A 109 -3.70 -33.93 -5.83
N ALA A 110 -2.99 -34.45 -4.82
CA ALA A 110 -2.36 -33.65 -3.76
C ALA A 110 -1.60 -32.41 -4.25
N PRO A 111 -0.77 -32.46 -5.33
CA PRO A 111 -0.10 -31.27 -5.84
C PRO A 111 -1.07 -30.17 -6.34
N THR A 112 -2.25 -30.55 -6.84
CA THR A 112 -3.28 -29.60 -7.27
C THR A 112 -4.00 -28.97 -6.09
N TYR A 113 -4.35 -29.76 -5.06
CA TYR A 113 -4.91 -29.20 -3.83
C TYR A 113 -3.95 -28.23 -3.15
N ALA A 114 -2.66 -28.56 -3.09
CA ALA A 114 -1.63 -27.66 -2.59
C ALA A 114 -1.56 -26.34 -3.38
N ARG A 115 -1.66 -26.39 -4.72
CA ARG A 115 -1.73 -25.16 -5.55
C ARG A 115 -2.98 -24.31 -5.27
N MET A 116 -4.12 -24.93 -4.99
CA MET A 116 -5.35 -24.21 -4.61
C MET A 116 -5.18 -23.46 -3.28
N ILE A 117 -4.56 -24.10 -2.29
CA ILE A 117 -4.26 -23.48 -0.99
C ILE A 117 -3.26 -22.34 -1.14
N ARG A 118 -2.20 -22.50 -1.95
CA ARG A 118 -1.26 -21.40 -2.26
C ARG A 118 -1.95 -20.22 -2.94
N ALA A 119 -2.84 -20.49 -3.90
CA ALA A 119 -3.59 -19.46 -4.61
C ALA A 119 -4.50 -18.67 -3.65
N ASP A 120 -5.17 -19.36 -2.73
CA ASP A 120 -5.98 -18.72 -1.70
C ASP A 120 -5.13 -17.91 -0.70
N HIS A 121 -4.03 -18.47 -0.21
CA HIS A 121 -3.10 -17.76 0.66
C HIS A 121 -2.56 -16.49 -0.01
N ALA A 122 -2.16 -16.58 -1.29
CA ALA A 122 -1.72 -15.43 -2.06
C ALA A 122 -2.79 -14.33 -2.12
N ARG A 123 -4.06 -14.69 -2.32
CA ARG A 123 -5.20 -13.75 -2.30
C ARG A 123 -5.36 -13.09 -0.93
N ARG A 124 -5.37 -13.86 0.16
CA ARG A 124 -5.55 -13.33 1.53
C ARG A 124 -4.41 -12.41 1.93
N THR A 125 -3.17 -12.79 1.63
CA THR A 125 -1.99 -11.96 1.89
C THR A 125 -1.99 -10.69 1.04
N LEU A 126 -2.41 -10.77 -0.24
CA LEU A 126 -2.59 -9.59 -1.09
C LEU A 126 -3.63 -8.63 -0.52
N LEU A 127 -4.78 -9.15 -0.07
CA LEU A 127 -5.84 -8.37 0.54
C LEU A 127 -5.31 -7.61 1.77
N MET A 128 -4.60 -8.29 2.67
CA MET A 128 -3.99 -7.68 3.85
C MET A 128 -3.02 -6.54 3.49
N HIS A 129 -2.15 -6.73 2.49
CA HIS A 129 -1.25 -5.67 2.05
C HIS A 129 -2.00 -4.48 1.43
N ALA A 130 -3.06 -4.73 0.68
CA ALA A 130 -3.88 -3.70 0.04
C ALA A 130 -4.67 -2.87 1.07
N GLU A 131 -5.27 -3.53 2.06
CA GLU A 131 -5.95 -2.88 3.19
C GLU A 131 -4.96 -2.07 4.02
N ARG A 132 -3.77 -2.60 4.29
CA ARG A 132 -2.72 -1.87 5.00
C ARG A 132 -2.25 -0.63 4.24
N LEU A 133 -2.11 -0.71 2.91
CA LEU A 133 -1.80 0.44 2.07
C LEU A 133 -2.89 1.51 2.17
N ALA A 134 -4.16 1.12 2.02
CA ALA A 134 -5.29 2.04 2.12
C ALA A 134 -5.37 2.70 3.51
N GLN A 135 -5.25 1.92 4.58
CA GLN A 135 -5.28 2.40 5.96
C GLN A 135 -4.15 3.39 6.24
N THR A 136 -2.93 3.08 5.80
CA THR A 136 -1.76 3.95 5.99
C THR A 136 -1.92 5.28 5.25
N ALA A 137 -2.54 5.26 4.07
CA ALA A 137 -2.77 6.47 3.27
C ALA A 137 -3.75 7.46 3.93
N THR A 138 -4.68 6.95 4.74
CA THR A 138 -5.67 7.77 5.47
C THR A 138 -5.26 8.10 6.92
N ASP A 139 -4.15 7.55 7.39
CA ASP A 139 -3.72 7.74 8.78
C ASP A 139 -3.04 9.11 8.97
N THR A 140 -3.80 10.05 9.54
CA THR A 140 -3.35 11.41 9.83
C THR A 140 -2.44 11.51 11.05
N THR A 141 -2.27 10.43 11.82
CA THR A 141 -1.43 10.43 13.03
C THR A 141 0.05 10.16 12.73
N LEU A 142 0.37 9.76 11.49
CA LEU A 142 1.72 9.43 11.08
C LEU A 142 2.59 10.70 10.98
N PRO A 143 3.84 10.67 11.49
CA PRO A 143 4.74 11.82 11.41
C PRO A 143 5.17 12.14 9.97
N ASN A 144 5.24 11.11 9.12
CA ASN A 144 5.49 11.27 7.69
C ASN A 144 4.58 10.31 6.91
N PRO A 145 3.36 10.74 6.57
CA PRO A 145 2.37 9.86 5.94
C PRO A 145 2.79 9.47 4.52
N ALA A 146 3.46 10.35 3.77
CA ALA A 146 3.95 10.05 2.43
C ALA A 146 5.00 8.94 2.43
N ALA A 147 6.03 9.06 3.27
CA ALA A 147 7.08 8.05 3.37
C ALA A 147 6.54 6.70 3.84
N SER A 148 5.65 6.70 4.83
CA SER A 148 5.03 5.48 5.37
C SER A 148 4.17 4.77 4.32
N THR A 149 3.36 5.54 3.57
CA THR A 149 2.51 5.02 2.49
C THR A 149 3.35 4.45 1.34
N LEU A 150 4.42 5.14 0.95
CA LEU A 150 5.32 4.65 -0.10
C LEU A 150 6.06 3.38 0.30
N ALA A 151 6.42 3.22 1.57
CA ALA A 151 7.00 2.00 2.10
C ALA A 151 6.01 0.82 2.06
N GLN A 152 4.72 1.06 2.34
CA GLN A 152 3.68 0.03 2.18
C GLN A 152 3.47 -0.35 0.72
N ALA A 153 3.45 0.63 -0.20
CA ALA A 153 3.35 0.38 -1.63
C ALA A 153 4.54 -0.43 -2.15
N GLU A 154 5.75 -0.16 -1.66
CA GLU A 154 6.95 -0.93 -1.99
C GLU A 154 6.90 -2.37 -1.46
N THR A 155 6.45 -2.56 -0.22
CA THR A 155 6.22 -3.89 0.37
C THR A 155 5.22 -4.69 -0.47
N LEU A 156 4.11 -4.06 -0.88
CA LEU A 156 3.11 -4.67 -1.76
C LEU A 156 3.69 -5.01 -3.14
N GLY A 157 4.52 -4.13 -3.72
CA GLY A 157 5.22 -4.37 -4.98
C GLY A 157 6.15 -5.59 -4.92
N GLN A 158 6.98 -5.69 -3.87
CA GLN A 158 7.88 -6.83 -3.63
C GLN A 158 7.11 -8.15 -3.46
N PHE A 159 5.96 -8.10 -2.77
CA PHE A 159 5.08 -9.26 -2.65
C PHE A 159 4.51 -9.70 -4.00
N LEU A 160 4.07 -8.76 -4.85
CA LEU A 160 3.61 -9.07 -6.21
C LEU A 160 4.71 -9.66 -7.09
N ASP A 161 5.96 -9.22 -6.92
CA ASP A 161 7.11 -9.80 -7.63
C ASP A 161 7.38 -11.23 -7.18
N THR A 162 7.28 -11.50 -5.88
CA THR A 162 7.35 -12.85 -5.33
C THR A 162 6.25 -13.75 -5.89
N LEU A 163 5.00 -13.27 -5.93
CA LEU A 163 3.88 -14.01 -6.51
C LEU A 163 4.07 -14.28 -8.00
N ALA A 164 4.58 -13.32 -8.76
CA ALA A 164 4.84 -13.51 -10.19
C ALA A 164 5.85 -14.63 -10.48
N GLY A 165 6.79 -14.89 -9.57
CA GLY A 165 7.70 -16.04 -9.66
C GLY A 165 7.03 -17.40 -9.37
N GLN A 166 5.94 -17.41 -8.61
CA GLN A 166 5.24 -18.64 -8.19
C GLN A 166 4.16 -19.07 -9.19
N PHE A 167 3.63 -18.15 -9.99
CA PHE A 167 2.52 -18.39 -10.92
C PHE A 167 2.93 -18.12 -12.38
N ALA A 168 2.89 -19.15 -13.24
CA ALA A 168 3.32 -19.04 -14.63
C ALA A 168 2.46 -18.04 -15.43
N PRO A 169 3.03 -17.03 -16.11
CA PRO A 169 2.28 -15.91 -16.70
C PRO A 169 1.21 -16.37 -17.69
N HIS A 170 0.01 -15.78 -17.60
CA HIS A 170 -1.08 -15.96 -18.56
C HIS A 170 -1.41 -14.62 -19.24
N PRO A 171 -1.09 -14.44 -20.53
CA PRO A 171 -1.32 -13.18 -21.23
C PRO A 171 -2.82 -12.87 -21.35
N GLY A 172 -3.17 -11.59 -21.22
CA GLY A 172 -4.51 -11.07 -21.56
C GLY A 172 -5.60 -11.19 -20.48
N SER A 173 -5.28 -11.69 -19.28
CA SER A 173 -6.26 -11.84 -18.21
C SER A 173 -6.25 -10.63 -17.27
N LEU A 174 -7.10 -9.63 -17.55
CA LEU A 174 -7.39 -8.54 -16.61
C LEU A 174 -8.40 -9.00 -15.53
N PRO A 175 -8.40 -8.40 -14.32
CA PRO A 175 -9.46 -8.62 -13.35
C PRO A 175 -10.85 -8.39 -13.95
N ARG A 176 -11.80 -9.23 -13.55
CA ARG A 176 -13.20 -9.12 -13.99
C ARG A 176 -14.00 -8.11 -13.17
N THR A 177 -13.51 -7.76 -11.99
CA THR A 177 -14.15 -6.85 -11.07
C THR A 177 -14.13 -5.43 -11.63
N LEU A 178 -15.34 -4.88 -11.85
CA LEU A 178 -15.51 -3.46 -12.08
C LEU A 178 -15.32 -2.75 -10.75
N VAL A 179 -14.29 -1.91 -10.66
CA VAL A 179 -14.08 -1.07 -9.48
C VAL A 179 -14.60 0.32 -9.80
N PRO A 180 -15.57 0.86 -9.03
CA PRO A 180 -16.03 2.23 -9.23
C PRO A 180 -14.87 3.21 -9.03
N ASP A 181 -14.87 4.30 -9.81
CA ASP A 181 -13.88 5.36 -9.66
C ASP A 181 -14.05 6.04 -8.29
N ASN A 182 -13.04 5.89 -7.43
CA ASN A 182 -13.05 6.45 -6.09
C ASN A 182 -12.64 7.94 -6.04
N SER A 183 -12.83 8.66 -7.15
CA SER A 183 -12.45 10.06 -7.31
C SER A 183 -13.29 11.02 -6.46
N ALA A 184 -14.40 10.56 -5.88
CA ALA A 184 -15.36 11.42 -5.18
C ALA A 184 -15.06 11.68 -3.69
N GLY A 185 -14.06 11.02 -3.08
CA GLY A 185 -13.99 10.93 -1.61
C GLY A 185 -13.10 11.92 -0.84
N HIS A 186 -12.29 12.78 -1.48
CA HIS A 186 -11.15 13.42 -0.81
C HIS A 186 -11.13 14.95 -0.80
N SER A 187 -12.20 15.65 -1.22
CA SER A 187 -12.22 17.12 -1.20
C SER A 187 -12.57 17.66 0.19
N SER A 188 -11.59 17.66 1.09
CA SER A 188 -11.68 18.43 2.34
C SER A 188 -11.65 19.93 2.02
N GLU A 189 -12.30 20.77 2.83
CA GLU A 189 -12.20 22.23 2.72
C GLU A 189 -10.75 22.70 2.86
N GLU A 190 -9.96 22.06 3.73
CA GLU A 190 -8.53 22.30 3.86
C GLU A 190 -7.78 22.02 2.55
N ALA A 191 -8.22 21.02 1.77
CA ALA A 191 -7.60 20.70 0.49
C ALA A 191 -7.82 21.81 -0.54
N LEU A 192 -9.02 22.35 -0.55
CA LEU A 192 -9.37 23.45 -1.44
C LEU A 192 -8.62 24.72 -1.04
N ASP A 193 -8.47 24.97 0.26
CA ASP A 193 -7.72 26.13 0.77
C ASP A 193 -6.24 26.06 0.41
N GLU A 194 -5.62 24.88 0.55
CA GLU A 194 -4.23 24.69 0.08
C GLU A 194 -4.05 24.95 -1.42
N GLU A 195 -4.98 24.46 -2.24
CA GLU A 195 -4.94 24.71 -3.69
C GLU A 195 -5.14 26.18 -4.01
N ARG A 196 -6.07 26.88 -3.33
CA ARG A 196 -6.26 28.33 -3.46
C ARG A 196 -4.98 29.09 -3.10
N LEU A 197 -4.35 28.73 -1.99
CA LEU A 197 -3.10 29.34 -1.52
C LEU A 197 -1.95 29.09 -2.50
N LEU A 198 -1.86 27.89 -3.07
CA LEU A 198 -0.92 27.59 -4.15
C LEU A 198 -1.14 28.50 -5.36
N LEU A 199 -2.38 28.60 -5.87
CA LEU A 199 -2.67 29.41 -7.06
C LEU A 199 -2.36 30.89 -6.85
N ALA A 200 -2.71 31.44 -5.68
CA ALA A 200 -2.41 32.82 -5.34
C ALA A 200 -0.90 33.07 -5.18
N THR A 201 -0.18 32.21 -4.45
CA THR A 201 1.28 32.34 -4.29
C THR A 201 2.04 32.15 -5.59
N ALA A 202 1.61 31.20 -6.44
CA ALA A 202 2.18 30.97 -7.77
C ALA A 202 2.01 32.18 -8.70
N THR A 203 0.90 32.91 -8.57
CA THR A 203 0.66 34.16 -9.33
C THR A 203 1.58 35.29 -8.85
N ALA A 204 1.84 35.37 -7.54
CA ALA A 204 2.76 36.37 -6.97
C ALA A 204 4.25 36.06 -7.24
N HIS A 205 4.60 34.78 -7.35
CA HIS A 205 5.98 34.29 -7.49
C HIS A 205 6.17 33.42 -8.75
N PRO A 206 5.90 33.93 -9.97
CA PRO A 206 5.87 33.12 -11.20
C PRO A 206 7.23 32.53 -11.60
N ALA A 207 8.33 33.11 -11.12
CA ALA A 207 9.68 32.62 -11.42
C ALA A 207 9.95 31.22 -10.81
N GLU A 208 9.32 30.92 -9.68
CA GLU A 208 9.48 29.68 -8.90
C GLU A 208 8.85 28.46 -9.60
N LEU A 209 7.79 28.69 -10.40
CA LEU A 209 7.08 27.63 -11.14
C LEU A 209 7.97 26.85 -12.11
N LYS A 210 9.09 27.43 -12.57
CA LYS A 210 10.06 26.74 -13.45
C LYS A 210 10.66 25.51 -12.79
N ASN A 211 10.76 25.50 -11.46
CA ASN A 211 11.30 24.40 -10.65
C ASN A 211 10.21 23.39 -10.24
N MET A 212 8.93 23.68 -10.49
CA MET A 212 7.79 22.89 -10.03
C MET A 212 7.22 21.96 -11.11
N ARG A 213 8.04 21.51 -12.07
CA ARG A 213 7.61 20.58 -13.14
C ARG A 213 7.11 19.23 -12.62
N TRP A 214 7.38 18.92 -11.37
CA TRP A 214 6.88 17.75 -10.67
C TRP A 214 5.38 17.84 -10.33
N LEU A 215 4.78 19.03 -10.28
CA LEU A 215 3.34 19.22 -10.05
C LEU A 215 2.58 19.24 -11.37
N GLN A 216 1.52 18.44 -11.47
CA GLN A 216 0.73 18.28 -12.68
C GLN A 216 -0.73 18.68 -12.43
N PRO A 217 -1.47 19.11 -13.46
CA PRO A 217 -2.88 19.48 -13.30
C PRO A 217 -3.74 18.36 -12.72
N SER A 218 -3.39 17.10 -12.96
CA SER A 218 -4.09 15.92 -12.43
C SER A 218 -3.97 15.75 -10.91
N ASP A 219 -3.10 16.51 -10.24
CA ASP A 219 -2.91 16.44 -8.79
C ASP A 219 -3.92 17.30 -8.02
N PHE A 220 -4.59 18.21 -8.71
CA PHE A 220 -5.59 19.09 -8.11
C PHE A 220 -6.92 18.36 -7.92
N THR A 221 -7.56 18.65 -6.80
CA THR A 221 -8.86 18.11 -6.41
C THR A 221 -9.96 18.71 -7.26
N LEU A 222 -9.90 20.02 -7.53
CA LEU A 222 -10.88 20.71 -8.38
C LEU A 222 -10.38 20.85 -9.82
N PRO A 223 -11.16 20.41 -10.82
CA PRO A 223 -10.84 20.64 -12.24
C PRO A 223 -10.63 22.13 -12.58
N LEU A 224 -11.36 23.02 -11.90
CA LEU A 224 -11.18 24.46 -12.02
C LEU A 224 -9.76 24.87 -11.60
N HIS A 225 -9.30 24.46 -10.42
CA HIS A 225 -7.96 24.77 -9.94
C HIS A 225 -6.87 24.16 -10.84
N ALA A 226 -7.08 22.93 -11.32
CA ALA A 226 -6.21 22.30 -12.30
C ALA A 226 -6.04 23.15 -13.57
N THR A 227 -7.13 23.73 -14.05
CA THR A 227 -7.12 24.56 -15.27
C THR A 227 -6.48 25.93 -15.02
N VAL A 228 -6.69 26.53 -13.84
CA VAL A 228 -5.97 27.77 -13.44
C VAL A 228 -4.47 27.51 -13.33
N TRP A 229 -4.05 26.37 -12.77
CA TRP A 229 -2.64 25.96 -12.75
C TRP A 229 -2.06 25.80 -14.17
N GLN A 230 -2.83 25.27 -15.11
CA GLN A 230 -2.41 25.21 -16.51
C GLN A 230 -2.26 26.60 -17.14
N CYS A 231 -3.11 27.56 -16.79
CA CYS A 231 -2.97 28.96 -17.25
C CYS A 231 -1.65 29.56 -16.76
N LEU A 232 -1.40 29.45 -15.45
CA LEU A 232 -0.17 29.96 -14.82
C LEU A 232 1.09 29.36 -15.45
N THR A 233 1.14 28.04 -15.57
CA THR A 233 2.30 27.35 -16.14
C THR A 233 2.50 27.63 -17.62
N ALA A 234 1.41 27.87 -18.39
CA ALA A 234 1.51 28.28 -19.79
C ALA A 234 2.08 29.69 -19.95
N LEU A 235 1.64 30.66 -19.16
CA LEU A 235 2.20 32.02 -19.17
C LEU A 235 3.70 32.01 -18.86
N VAL A 236 4.11 31.28 -17.80
CA VAL A 236 5.52 31.13 -17.42
C VAL A 236 6.33 30.43 -18.51
N HIS A 237 5.76 29.43 -19.17
CA HIS A 237 6.42 28.72 -20.26
C HIS A 237 6.65 29.62 -21.48
N ASN A 238 5.67 30.46 -21.81
CA ASN A 238 5.73 31.40 -22.93
C ASN A 238 6.59 32.62 -22.63
N GLY A 239 6.98 32.84 -21.36
CA GLY A 239 7.72 34.02 -20.95
C GLY A 239 6.86 35.29 -20.85
N GLU A 240 5.54 35.12 -20.78
CA GLU A 240 4.58 36.21 -20.62
C GLU A 240 4.56 36.70 -19.16
N PRO A 241 4.22 37.98 -18.92
CA PRO A 241 4.01 38.48 -17.57
C PRO A 241 2.84 37.72 -16.90
N VAL A 242 3.00 37.45 -15.61
CA VAL A 242 2.00 36.75 -14.80
C VAL A 242 1.47 37.71 -13.73
N ASP A 243 0.17 37.91 -13.74
CA ASP A 243 -0.63 38.68 -12.78
C ASP A 243 -2.10 38.21 -12.85
N PRO A 244 -2.97 38.58 -11.90
CA PRO A 244 -4.37 38.12 -11.91
C PRO A 244 -5.15 38.39 -13.20
N VAL A 245 -4.87 39.50 -13.89
CA VAL A 245 -5.56 39.87 -15.14
C VAL A 245 -5.07 39.03 -16.32
N THR A 246 -3.77 38.80 -16.42
CA THR A 246 -3.19 37.90 -17.44
C THR A 246 -3.65 36.45 -17.24
N VAL A 247 -3.78 35.98 -16.00
CA VAL A 247 -4.33 34.65 -15.69
C VAL A 247 -5.80 34.56 -16.10
N LEU A 248 -6.60 35.59 -15.81
CA LEU A 248 -7.99 35.67 -16.25
C LEU A 248 -8.12 35.65 -17.78
N TRP A 249 -7.25 36.37 -18.48
CA TRP A 249 -7.20 36.40 -19.95
C TRP A 249 -6.91 35.01 -20.53
N GLU A 250 -5.92 34.30 -20.00
CA GLU A 250 -5.64 32.92 -20.42
C GLU A 250 -6.78 31.95 -20.07
N ALA A 251 -7.39 32.13 -18.90
CA ALA A 251 -8.52 31.32 -18.46
C ALA A 251 -9.73 31.44 -19.40
N GLN A 252 -9.97 32.65 -19.96
CA GLN A 252 -10.99 32.87 -20.98
C GLN A 252 -10.75 32.00 -22.21
N HIS A 253 -9.51 31.96 -22.73
CA HIS A 253 -9.18 31.17 -23.93
C HIS A 253 -9.28 29.66 -23.70
N ARG A 254 -9.23 29.22 -22.44
CA ARG A 254 -9.46 27.83 -22.02
C ARG A 254 -10.91 27.50 -21.70
N GLY A 255 -11.85 28.45 -21.85
CA GLY A 255 -13.27 28.23 -21.62
C GLY A 255 -13.71 28.26 -20.16
N LEU A 256 -12.85 28.67 -19.22
CA LEU A 256 -13.24 28.71 -17.79
C LEU A 256 -14.40 29.68 -17.51
N LEU A 257 -14.49 30.78 -18.27
CA LEU A 257 -15.54 31.79 -18.09
C LEU A 257 -16.87 31.40 -18.76
N THR A 258 -16.85 30.44 -19.71
CA THR A 258 -18.09 29.96 -20.34
C THR A 258 -18.88 29.03 -19.44
N ASP A 259 -18.24 28.47 -18.41
CA ASP A 259 -18.86 27.55 -17.43
C ASP A 259 -19.54 28.28 -16.25
N GLY A 260 -19.72 29.61 -16.35
CA GLY A 260 -20.43 30.41 -15.35
C GLY A 260 -19.56 30.90 -14.18
N LEU A 261 -18.24 30.72 -14.25
CA LEU A 261 -17.30 31.31 -13.30
C LEU A 261 -17.29 32.84 -13.44
N ASP A 262 -17.55 33.56 -12.34
CA ASP A 262 -17.44 35.02 -12.34
C ASP A 262 -15.97 35.45 -12.48
N PRO A 263 -15.63 36.39 -13.39
CA PRO A 263 -14.27 36.89 -13.54
C PRO A 263 -13.66 37.46 -12.25
N GLY A 264 -14.48 38.09 -11.40
CA GLY A 264 -14.07 38.62 -10.10
C GLY A 264 -13.70 37.52 -9.11
N ASP A 265 -14.41 36.39 -9.13
CA ASP A 265 -14.09 35.22 -8.30
C ASP A 265 -12.73 34.61 -8.69
N LEU A 266 -12.43 34.52 -9.99
CA LEU A 266 -11.11 34.04 -10.46
C LEU A 266 -10.00 35.01 -10.05
N ILE A 267 -10.20 36.32 -10.18
CA ILE A 267 -9.24 37.31 -9.71
C ILE A 267 -9.02 37.14 -8.21
N ALA A 268 -10.08 37.04 -7.40
CA ALA A 268 -9.99 36.86 -5.96
C ALA A 268 -9.21 35.58 -5.59
N LEU A 269 -9.47 34.47 -6.28
CA LEU A 269 -8.78 33.18 -6.11
C LEU A 269 -7.25 33.30 -6.21
N VAL A 270 -6.75 34.15 -7.10
CA VAL A 270 -5.30 34.28 -7.38
C VAL A 270 -4.64 35.51 -6.73
N SER A 271 -5.37 36.27 -5.90
CA SER A 271 -4.90 37.58 -5.40
C SER A 271 -4.46 37.62 -3.93
N ALA A 272 -4.54 36.52 -3.19
CA ALA A 272 -4.20 36.46 -1.76
C ALA A 272 -3.01 35.53 -1.44
N PRO A 273 -1.76 35.89 -1.83
CA PRO A 273 -0.59 35.02 -1.64
C PRO A 273 -0.16 34.94 -0.17
N VAL A 274 0.17 33.73 0.30
CA VAL A 274 0.74 33.47 1.64
C VAL A 274 1.80 32.37 1.55
N GLY A 275 3.04 32.63 1.96
CA GLY A 275 4.11 31.60 1.95
C GLY A 275 4.73 31.39 0.57
N SER A 276 5.24 30.18 0.30
CA SER A 276 5.89 29.85 -0.98
C SER A 276 5.06 28.89 -1.84
N PRO A 277 5.11 29.03 -3.17
CA PRO A 277 4.46 28.11 -4.10
C PRO A 277 5.01 26.68 -3.98
N GLU A 278 6.31 26.46 -3.74
CA GLU A 278 6.84 25.10 -3.55
C GLU A 278 6.22 24.40 -2.34
N TYR A 279 6.05 25.12 -1.22
CA TYR A 279 5.48 24.55 -0.01
C TYR A 279 4.04 24.08 -0.24
N TRP A 280 3.19 24.92 -0.84
CA TRP A 280 1.82 24.52 -1.15
C TRP A 280 1.75 23.46 -2.24
N GLY A 281 2.63 23.54 -3.24
CA GLY A 281 2.75 22.52 -4.27
C GLY A 281 3.09 21.16 -3.69
N GLU A 282 4.01 21.11 -2.72
CA GLU A 282 4.36 19.87 -2.02
C GLU A 282 3.15 19.32 -1.26
N ARG A 283 2.37 20.16 -0.57
CA ARG A 283 1.13 19.72 0.10
C ARG A 283 0.10 19.15 -0.88
N VAL A 284 -0.13 19.82 -2.02
CA VAL A 284 -1.04 19.34 -3.08
C VAL A 284 -0.56 18.00 -3.64
N LEU A 285 0.74 17.88 -3.96
CA LEU A 285 1.30 16.62 -4.47
C LEU A 285 1.24 15.50 -3.43
N GLN A 286 1.52 15.82 -2.15
CA GLN A 286 1.42 14.86 -1.05
C GLN A 286 0.00 14.33 -0.93
N ARG A 287 -1.02 15.20 -0.99
CA ARG A 287 -2.43 14.78 -0.98
C ARG A 287 -2.74 13.88 -2.17
N ALA A 288 -2.36 14.29 -3.38
CA ALA A 288 -2.60 13.49 -4.59
C ALA A 288 -1.96 12.09 -4.47
N LEU A 289 -0.77 11.99 -3.88
CA LEU A 289 -0.09 10.74 -3.59
C LEU A 289 -0.88 9.87 -2.60
N LEU A 290 -1.34 10.44 -1.48
CA LEU A 290 -2.11 9.71 -0.47
C LEU A 290 -3.46 9.25 -1.03
N ALA A 291 -4.18 10.12 -1.74
CA ALA A 291 -5.45 9.78 -2.39
C ALA A 291 -5.27 8.68 -3.46
N CYS A 292 -4.22 8.75 -4.27
CA CYS A 292 -3.87 7.70 -5.22
C CYS A 292 -3.58 6.38 -4.51
N ALA A 293 -2.77 6.39 -3.46
CA ALA A 293 -2.43 5.18 -2.70
C ALA A 293 -3.66 4.54 -2.06
N PHE A 294 -4.56 5.34 -1.48
CA PHE A 294 -5.84 4.86 -0.98
C PHE A 294 -6.67 4.20 -2.09
N GLY A 295 -6.85 4.90 -3.22
CA GLY A 295 -7.58 4.37 -4.37
C GLY A 295 -6.98 3.06 -4.92
N VAL A 296 -5.66 2.96 -4.97
CA VAL A 296 -4.93 1.73 -5.36
C VAL A 296 -5.17 0.61 -4.35
N GLY A 297 -5.06 0.88 -3.05
CA GLY A 297 -5.33 -0.09 -1.99
C GLY A 297 -6.76 -0.63 -2.06
N THR A 298 -7.76 0.26 -2.16
CA THR A 298 -9.18 -0.12 -2.31
C THR A 298 -9.42 -0.96 -3.57
N ARG A 299 -8.81 -0.56 -4.70
CA ARG A 299 -8.95 -1.28 -5.98
C ARG A 299 -8.36 -2.69 -5.91
N ILE A 300 -7.18 -2.84 -5.33
CA ILE A 300 -6.53 -4.16 -5.16
C ILE A 300 -7.32 -5.02 -4.17
N ALA A 301 -7.81 -4.44 -3.08
CA ALA A 301 -8.68 -5.14 -2.13
C ALA A 301 -9.95 -5.67 -2.82
N ALA A 302 -10.59 -4.85 -3.65
CA ALA A 302 -11.75 -5.27 -4.44
C ALA A 302 -11.43 -6.44 -5.39
N TYR A 303 -10.28 -6.42 -6.06
CA TYR A 303 -9.84 -7.56 -6.87
C TYR A 303 -9.68 -8.84 -6.04
N ALA A 304 -9.06 -8.73 -4.86
CA ALA A 304 -8.82 -9.85 -3.97
C ALA A 304 -10.12 -10.40 -3.36
N HIS A 305 -11.09 -9.54 -3.06
CA HIS A 305 -12.40 -9.92 -2.50
C HIS A 305 -13.26 -10.70 -3.49
N ASP A 306 -13.09 -10.46 -4.80
CA ASP A 306 -13.79 -11.21 -5.84
C ASP A 306 -13.13 -12.60 -6.07
N PRO A 307 -13.78 -13.70 -5.64
CA PRO A 307 -13.21 -15.05 -5.75
C PRO A 307 -13.08 -15.51 -7.20
N ALA A 308 -13.77 -14.87 -8.14
CA ALA A 308 -13.69 -15.21 -9.56
C ALA A 308 -12.34 -14.79 -10.17
N ASN A 309 -11.62 -13.83 -9.59
CA ASN A 309 -10.31 -13.44 -10.11
C ASN A 309 -9.27 -14.54 -9.87
N THR A 310 -8.63 -15.02 -10.92
CA THR A 310 -7.50 -15.96 -10.81
C THR A 310 -6.26 -15.27 -10.23
N PRO A 311 -5.29 -16.02 -9.65
CA PRO A 311 -4.04 -15.44 -9.15
C PRO A 311 -3.32 -14.56 -10.18
N HIS A 312 -3.32 -14.96 -11.45
CA HIS A 312 -2.73 -14.18 -12.54
C HIS A 312 -3.44 -12.85 -12.77
N GLN A 313 -4.78 -12.84 -12.75
CA GLN A 313 -5.57 -11.60 -12.85
C GLN A 313 -5.28 -10.67 -11.67
N LEU A 314 -5.16 -11.21 -10.46
CA LEU A 314 -4.76 -10.44 -9.27
C LEU A 314 -3.39 -9.80 -9.46
N ILE A 315 -2.38 -10.56 -9.89
CA ILE A 315 -1.01 -10.05 -10.10
C ILE A 315 -1.00 -8.95 -11.17
N THR A 316 -1.57 -9.21 -12.36
CA THR A 316 -1.59 -8.26 -13.47
C THR A 316 -2.39 -7.00 -13.13
N GLY A 317 -3.58 -7.15 -12.55
CA GLY A 317 -4.43 -6.04 -12.14
C GLY A 317 -3.78 -5.16 -11.07
N SER A 318 -3.15 -5.78 -10.06
CA SER A 318 -2.52 -5.06 -8.95
C SER A 318 -1.27 -4.31 -9.40
N ARG A 319 -0.43 -4.90 -10.25
CA ARG A 319 0.71 -4.21 -10.86
C ARG A 319 0.28 -3.00 -11.69
N ARG A 320 -0.79 -3.14 -12.47
CA ARG A 320 -1.35 -2.02 -13.25
C ARG A 320 -1.88 -0.92 -12.33
N ALA A 321 -2.56 -1.27 -11.24
CA ALA A 321 -3.05 -0.29 -10.27
C ALA A 321 -1.90 0.49 -9.61
N LEU A 322 -0.78 -0.17 -9.30
CA LEU A 322 0.40 0.47 -8.70
C LEU A 322 1.21 1.37 -9.66
N ALA A 323 0.98 1.29 -10.97
CA ALA A 323 1.75 2.05 -11.94
C ALA A 323 1.60 3.57 -11.75
N ASP A 324 0.36 4.04 -11.53
CA ASP A 324 0.08 5.47 -11.33
C ASP A 324 0.73 5.99 -10.04
N LEU A 325 0.68 5.20 -8.96
CA LEU A 325 1.33 5.51 -7.69
C LEU A 325 2.87 5.55 -7.83
N THR A 326 3.44 4.70 -8.69
CA THR A 326 4.88 4.70 -8.97
C THR A 326 5.30 5.98 -9.69
N ALA A 327 4.51 6.47 -10.64
CA ALA A 327 4.76 7.76 -11.29
C ALA A 327 4.69 8.94 -10.30
N LEU A 328 3.71 8.93 -9.38
CA LEU A 328 3.60 9.91 -8.29
C LEU A 328 4.80 9.86 -7.34
N ARG A 329 5.27 8.66 -6.97
CA ARG A 329 6.49 8.48 -6.15
C ARG A 329 7.69 9.20 -6.76
N THR A 330 7.91 9.02 -8.06
CA THR A 330 9.03 9.68 -8.74
C THR A 330 8.89 11.19 -8.64
N ARG A 331 7.70 11.77 -8.87
CA ARG A 331 7.49 13.22 -8.76
C ARG A 331 7.68 13.74 -7.33
N TRP A 332 7.21 13.01 -6.33
CA TRP A 332 7.41 13.33 -4.90
C TRP A 332 8.89 13.33 -4.48
N GLN A 333 9.68 12.41 -5.03
CA GLN A 333 11.12 12.41 -4.78
C GLN A 333 11.80 13.65 -5.39
N HIS A 334 11.34 14.10 -6.55
CA HIS A 334 11.89 15.31 -7.17
C HIS A 334 11.51 16.59 -6.43
N SER A 335 10.29 16.68 -5.87
CA SER A 335 9.88 17.85 -5.07
C SER A 335 10.75 17.98 -3.81
N THR A 336 10.91 16.87 -3.09
CA THR A 336 11.64 16.87 -1.81
C THR A 336 13.17 16.90 -1.97
N ALA A 337 13.72 16.43 -3.10
CA ALA A 337 15.16 16.49 -3.39
C ALA A 337 15.69 17.92 -3.64
N LEU A 338 14.80 18.88 -3.96
CA LEU A 338 15.17 20.29 -4.12
C LEU A 338 15.46 20.99 -2.79
N THR A 339 15.22 20.31 -1.66
CA THR A 339 15.71 20.76 -0.34
C THR A 339 17.11 20.16 -0.12
N PRO A 340 18.22 20.91 -0.33
CA PRO A 340 19.53 20.42 0.07
C PRO A 340 19.50 20.10 1.58
N PRO A 341 20.16 19.03 2.04
CA PRO A 341 20.36 18.83 3.47
C PRO A 341 21.02 20.11 3.99
N ALA A 342 20.42 20.72 5.02
CA ALA A 342 21.00 21.91 5.66
C ALA A 342 22.50 21.66 5.87
N PRO A 343 23.39 22.56 5.40
CA PRO A 343 24.81 22.37 5.61
C PRO A 343 25.02 22.22 7.11
N ARG A 344 25.52 21.06 7.53
CA ARG A 344 25.98 20.86 8.91
C ARG A 344 26.91 22.02 9.20
N ALA A 345 26.51 22.87 10.16
CA ALA A 345 27.35 23.96 10.61
C ALA A 345 28.75 23.35 10.87
N PRO A 346 29.82 23.86 10.24
CA PRO A 346 31.15 23.36 10.52
C PRO A 346 31.34 23.49 12.04
N HIS A 347 31.62 22.36 12.69
CA HIS A 347 32.02 22.36 14.09
C HIS A 347 33.20 23.32 14.20
N SER A 348 32.98 24.48 14.80
CA SER A 348 34.06 25.37 15.21
C SER A 348 35.05 24.53 16.01
N PRO A 349 36.32 24.39 15.58
CA PRO A 349 37.30 23.70 16.39
C PRO A 349 37.38 24.44 17.73
N ALA A 350 37.28 23.68 18.81
CA ALA A 350 37.32 24.18 20.17
C ALA A 350 38.50 25.16 20.31
N GLY A 351 38.19 26.43 20.61
CA GLY A 351 39.19 27.45 20.84
C GLY A 351 40.14 26.99 21.93
N SER A 352 41.43 26.93 21.58
CA SER A 352 42.53 26.67 22.50
C SER A 352 42.37 27.53 23.76
N ARG A 353 42.35 26.86 24.92
CA ARG A 353 42.38 27.46 26.26
C ARG A 353 43.34 28.65 26.31
N ALA A 354 42.79 29.83 26.54
CA ALA A 354 43.56 31.03 26.85
C ALA A 354 44.36 30.80 28.15
N GLY A 355 45.67 31.01 28.08
CA GLY A 355 46.55 31.09 29.24
C GLY A 355 46.31 32.38 30.05
N PRO A 356 46.84 32.46 31.29
CA PRO A 356 46.55 33.57 32.19
C PRO A 356 47.16 34.90 31.70
N PRO A 357 46.52 36.05 31.98
CA PRO A 357 46.99 37.34 31.49
C PRO A 357 48.27 37.81 32.21
N PRO A 358 49.19 38.51 31.51
CA PRO A 358 50.38 39.07 32.13
C PRO A 358 50.07 40.35 32.94
N ARG A 359 50.79 40.49 34.05
CA ARG A 359 50.74 41.60 35.01
C ARG A 359 51.29 42.89 34.37
N VAL A 360 50.52 43.98 34.44
CA VAL A 360 50.91 45.32 33.97
C VAL A 360 51.75 46.03 35.04
N THR A 361 52.95 46.48 34.68
CA THR A 361 53.76 47.44 35.47
C THR A 361 53.60 48.86 34.89
N PRO A 362 53.51 49.91 35.73
CA PRO A 362 53.24 51.26 35.25
C PRO A 362 54.52 51.98 34.82
N ALA A 363 54.50 52.60 33.63
CA ALA A 363 55.56 53.50 33.17
C ALA A 363 55.15 54.97 33.30
N ARG A 364 56.10 55.74 33.83
CA ARG A 364 56.05 57.13 34.29
C ARG A 364 55.82 58.12 33.13
N ALA A 365 54.99 59.12 33.41
CA ALA A 365 54.79 60.31 32.57
C ALA A 365 56.08 61.10 32.34
N ARG A 366 56.29 61.56 31.11
CA ARG A 366 57.28 62.60 30.78
C ARG A 366 56.59 63.68 29.96
N ALA A 367 56.56 64.87 30.52
CA ALA A 367 56.07 66.10 29.93
C ALA A 367 56.91 66.51 28.71
N LEU A 368 56.28 67.26 27.80
CA LEU A 368 56.87 68.43 27.14
C LEU A 368 55.75 69.33 26.61
N ARG A 369 55.88 70.61 26.97
CA ARG A 369 55.24 71.76 26.31
C ARG A 369 56.02 72.08 25.03
#